data_AF-A0A651H083-F1
#
_entry.id   AF-A0A651H083-F1
#
_cell.length_a   1.000
_cell.length_b   1.000
_cell.length_c   1.000
_cell.angle_alpha   90.00
_cell.angle_beta   90.00
_cell.angle_gamma   90.00
#
_symmetry.space_group_name_H-M   'P 1'
#
loop_
_entity.id
_entity.type
_entity.pdbx_description
1 polymer ?
#
loop_
_entity_poly.entity_id
_entity_poly.type
_entity_poly.pdbx_seq_one_letter_code
_entity_poly.pdbx_strand_id
1 'polypeptide(L)'
;MSDVKYLSPRISYKLTPEFASIAISAKGERWKETLLMAWVLAWTACGVFFLFQLGTDLPRDTKLAIVVLLFFWVYFEFQIGRALFWRLWGVELIRFSEGQLSVKRSIKGYGKRKDYFLDNIAQFEVVERAPRSIVTVMEDSFWVVGGERIVFEYLGKKVGVGLQINAEEAKQLRDLLEKQRKKFV
;
A
#
# COMPACT_ATOMS: atom_id res chain seq x y z
N MET A 1 3.19 29.97 -7.60
CA MET A 1 2.99 28.76 -6.77
C MET A 1 2.47 27.66 -7.68
N SER A 2 3.09 26.48 -7.72
CA SER A 2 2.60 25.37 -8.56
C SER A 2 1.33 24.78 -7.93
N ASP A 3 0.22 24.84 -8.67
CA ASP A 3 -1.06 24.28 -8.26
C ASP A 3 -1.05 22.75 -8.25
N VAL A 4 -1.78 22.17 -7.30
CA VAL A 4 -1.99 20.72 -7.23
C VAL A 4 -2.97 20.33 -8.32
N LYS A 5 -2.55 19.42 -9.20
CA LYS A 5 -3.39 18.85 -10.25
C LYS A 5 -3.77 17.42 -9.89
N TYR A 6 -4.88 16.95 -10.44
CA TYR A 6 -5.39 15.60 -10.23
C TYR A 6 -5.39 14.85 -11.54
N LEU A 7 -4.88 13.62 -11.51
CA LEU A 7 -5.01 12.67 -12.62
C LEU A 7 -6.29 11.85 -12.45
N SER A 8 -6.58 11.47 -11.21
CA SER A 8 -7.81 10.82 -10.79
C SER A 8 -8.15 11.26 -9.36
N PRO A 9 -9.33 10.92 -8.80
CA PRO A 9 -9.68 11.28 -7.44
C PRO A 9 -8.66 10.84 -6.37
N ARG A 10 -7.83 9.83 -6.65
CA ARG A 10 -6.81 9.34 -5.71
C ARG A 10 -5.37 9.67 -6.11
N ILE A 11 -5.13 10.05 -7.36
CA ILE A 11 -3.79 10.40 -7.87
C ILE A 11 -3.71 11.91 -8.06
N SER A 12 -2.92 12.58 -7.23
CA SER A 12 -2.59 14.00 -7.37
C SER A 12 -1.12 14.20 -7.67
N TYR A 13 -0.78 15.30 -8.32
CA TYR A 13 0.59 15.63 -8.65
C TYR A 13 0.83 17.14 -8.61
N LYS A 14 2.06 17.50 -8.27
CA LYS A 14 2.57 18.88 -8.22
C LYS A 14 3.88 18.92 -8.99
N LEU A 15 3.92 19.73 -10.04
CA LEU A 15 5.09 19.91 -10.88
C LEU A 15 5.70 21.29 -10.60
N THR A 16 6.99 21.29 -10.28
CA THR A 16 7.80 22.49 -10.06
C THR A 16 9.05 22.36 -10.95
N PRO A 17 9.79 23.43 -11.24
CA PRO A 17 11.06 23.33 -11.96
C PRO A 17 12.06 22.38 -11.26
N GLU A 18 12.17 22.48 -9.94
CA GLU A 18 13.13 21.72 -9.11
C GLU A 18 12.69 20.29 -8.77
N PHE A 19 11.38 20.03 -8.72
CA PHE A 19 10.88 18.71 -8.34
C PHE A 19 9.50 18.43 -8.93
N ALA A 20 9.21 17.15 -9.15
CA ALA A 20 7.86 16.65 -9.39
C ALA A 20 7.45 15.74 -8.24
N SER A 21 6.28 15.95 -7.66
CA SER A 21 5.75 15.13 -6.57
C SER A 21 4.40 14.56 -6.97
N ILE A 22 4.25 13.24 -6.90
CA ILE A 22 3.03 12.50 -7.20
C ILE A 22 2.61 11.78 -5.92
N ALA A 23 1.34 11.89 -5.56
CA ALA A 23 0.75 11.26 -4.39
C ALA A 23 -0.42 10.37 -4.82
N ILE A 24 -0.37 9.11 -4.39
CA ILE A 24 -1.39 8.10 -4.66
C ILE A 24 -2.03 7.74 -3.33
N SER A 25 -3.28 8.13 -3.14
CA SER A 25 -4.03 7.79 -1.94
C SER A 25 -4.46 6.32 -1.96
N ALA A 26 -4.31 5.66 -0.82
CA ALA A 26 -4.81 4.30 -0.61
C ALA A 26 -6.32 4.25 -0.33
N LYS A 27 -6.98 5.41 -0.22
CA LYS A 27 -8.42 5.52 0.00
C LYS A 27 -9.16 4.90 -1.17
N GLY A 28 -10.00 3.92 -0.85
CA GLY A 28 -10.79 3.18 -1.81
C GLY A 28 -12.26 3.57 -1.73
N GLU A 29 -13.11 2.58 -1.98
CA GLU A 29 -14.54 2.72 -1.77
C GLU A 29 -14.86 2.71 -0.27
N ARG A 30 -15.55 3.75 0.21
CA ARG A 30 -15.88 3.93 1.64
C ARG A 30 -16.56 2.73 2.27
N TRP A 31 -17.44 2.03 1.55
CA TRP A 31 -18.12 0.86 2.10
C TRP A 31 -17.18 -0.32 2.37
N LYS A 32 -16.14 -0.52 1.52
CA LYS A 32 -15.11 -1.55 1.74
C LYS A 32 -14.26 -1.21 2.97
N GLU A 33 -13.98 0.07 3.18
CA GLU A 33 -13.28 0.56 4.37
C GLU A 33 -14.10 0.35 5.65
N THR A 34 -15.40 0.67 5.62
CA THR A 34 -16.31 0.42 6.74
C THR A 34 -16.46 -1.06 7.04
N LEU A 35 -16.58 -1.90 6.01
CA LEU A 35 -16.66 -3.35 6.17
C LEU A 35 -15.37 -3.91 6.78
N LEU A 36 -14.20 -3.48 6.29
CA LEU A 36 -12.90 -3.87 6.86
C LEU A 36 -12.78 -3.43 8.32
N MET A 37 -13.24 -2.22 8.65
CA MET A 37 -13.23 -1.71 10.02
C MET A 37 -14.15 -2.51 10.93
N ALA A 38 -15.39 -2.78 10.51
CA ALA A 38 -16.33 -3.60 11.26
C ALA A 38 -15.80 -5.02 11.48
N TRP A 39 -15.17 -5.59 10.45
CA TRP A 39 -14.56 -6.92 10.52
C TRP A 39 -13.39 -6.97 11.51
N VAL A 40 -12.49 -5.97 11.49
CA VAL A 40 -11.39 -5.85 12.48
C VAL A 40 -11.96 -5.70 13.88
N LEU A 41 -12.96 -4.83 14.10
CA LEU A 41 -13.56 -4.66 15.43
C LEU A 41 -14.18 -5.95 15.98
N ALA A 42 -14.87 -6.71 15.13
CA ALA A 42 -15.40 -8.02 15.49
C ALA A 42 -14.28 -9.00 15.86
N TRP A 43 -13.19 -9.01 15.07
CA TRP A 43 -12.03 -9.85 15.31
C TRP A 43 -11.31 -9.48 16.62
N THR A 44 -11.15 -8.18 16.91
CA THR A 44 -10.61 -7.67 18.17
C THR A 44 -11.50 -8.11 19.34
N ALA A 45 -12.83 -8.00 19.22
CA ALA A 45 -13.75 -8.39 20.28
C ALA A 45 -13.64 -9.89 20.62
N CYS A 46 -13.52 -10.75 19.60
CA CYS A 46 -13.25 -12.18 19.80
C CYS A 46 -11.90 -12.41 20.50
N GLY A 47 -10.85 -11.68 20.11
CA GLY A 47 -9.54 -11.74 20.76
C GLY A 47 -9.59 -11.35 22.25
N VAL A 48 -10.33 -10.28 22.57
CA VAL A 48 -10.55 -9.83 23.96
C VAL A 48 -11.34 -10.88 24.75
N PHE A 49 -12.33 -11.53 24.14
CA PHE A 49 -13.06 -12.62 24.78
C PHE A 49 -12.15 -13.81 25.13
N PHE A 50 -11.23 -14.20 24.24
CA PHE A 50 -10.25 -15.25 24.53
C PHE A 50 -9.29 -14.84 25.66
N LEU A 51 -8.88 -13.57 25.72
CA LEU A 51 -8.06 -13.05 26.83
C LEU A 51 -8.82 -13.10 28.15
N PHE A 52 -10.11 -12.74 28.16
CA PHE A 52 -10.96 -12.81 29.35
C PHE A 52 -11.08 -14.26 29.87
N GLN A 53 -11.23 -15.23 28.96
CA GLN A 53 -11.30 -16.65 29.31
C GLN A 53 -10.02 -17.18 29.98
N LEU A 54 -8.85 -16.56 29.81
CA LEU A 54 -7.65 -16.98 30.55
C LEU A 54 -7.74 -16.70 32.05
N GLY A 55 -8.55 -15.72 32.46
CA GLY A 55 -8.78 -15.35 33.86
C GLY A 55 -9.84 -16.19 34.57
N THR A 56 -10.57 -17.05 33.85
CA THR A 56 -11.60 -17.92 34.44
C THR A 56 -11.00 -19.25 34.92
N ASP A 57 -11.79 -20.03 35.66
CA ASP A 57 -11.36 -21.33 36.18
C ASP A 57 -11.46 -22.42 35.09
N LEU A 58 -10.51 -22.39 34.15
CA LEU A 58 -10.35 -23.39 33.09
C LEU A 58 -9.21 -24.36 33.42
N PRO A 59 -9.33 -25.64 32.96
CA PRO A 59 -8.22 -26.58 33.01
C PRO A 59 -6.95 -26.01 32.37
N ARG A 60 -5.79 -26.36 32.94
CA ARG A 60 -4.49 -25.87 32.48
C ARG A 60 -4.25 -26.12 30.99
N ASP A 61 -4.62 -27.30 30.50
CA ASP A 61 -4.42 -27.69 29.09
C ASP A 61 -5.25 -26.80 28.15
N THR A 62 -6.48 -26.47 28.54
CA THR A 62 -7.35 -25.53 27.81
C THR A 62 -6.74 -24.13 27.80
N LYS A 63 -6.22 -23.65 28.93
CA LYS A 63 -5.54 -22.34 29.00
C LYS A 63 -4.31 -22.30 28.08
N LEU A 64 -3.50 -23.36 28.06
CA LEU A 64 -2.34 -23.47 27.16
C LEU A 64 -2.78 -23.43 25.69
N ALA A 65 -3.84 -24.15 25.33
CA ALA A 65 -4.39 -24.10 23.97
C ALA A 65 -4.85 -22.69 23.58
N ILE A 66 -5.53 -21.96 24.48
CA ILE A 66 -5.96 -20.57 24.25
C ILE A 66 -4.75 -19.64 24.08
N VAL A 67 -3.68 -19.81 24.87
CA VAL A 67 -2.46 -19.00 24.73
C VAL A 67 -1.80 -19.21 23.37
N VAL A 68 -1.68 -20.45 22.91
CA VAL A 68 -1.14 -20.76 21.58
C VAL A 68 -2.02 -20.17 20.49
N LEU A 69 -3.35 -20.32 20.60
CA LEU A 69 -4.31 -19.70 19.69
C LEU A 69 -4.12 -18.18 19.63
N LEU A 70 -4.03 -17.51 20.79
CA LEU A 70 -3.86 -16.05 20.89
C LEU A 70 -2.57 -15.57 20.24
N PHE A 71 -1.50 -16.35 20.28
CA PHE A 71 -0.26 -16.02 19.59
C PHE A 71 -0.47 -15.89 18.08
N PHE A 72 -1.15 -16.85 17.46
CA PHE A 72 -1.53 -16.78 16.05
C PHE A 72 -2.57 -15.69 15.80
N TRP A 73 -3.52 -15.51 16.71
CA TRP A 73 -4.59 -14.51 16.62
C TRP A 73 -4.02 -13.09 16.53
N VAL A 74 -3.11 -12.74 17.45
CA VAL A 74 -2.46 -11.43 17.49
C VAL A 74 -1.63 -11.18 16.23
N TYR A 75 -0.96 -12.20 15.71
CA TYR A 75 -0.24 -12.08 14.44
C TYR A 75 -1.17 -11.69 13.29
N PHE A 76 -2.30 -12.37 13.11
CA PHE A 76 -3.25 -12.06 12.04
C PHE A 76 -3.98 -10.73 12.27
N GLU A 77 -4.34 -10.42 13.52
CA GLU A 77 -4.92 -9.13 13.91
C GLU A 77 -3.98 -7.98 13.52
N PHE A 78 -2.68 -8.13 13.78
CA PHE A 78 -1.68 -7.15 13.37
C PHE A 78 -1.59 -7.00 11.85
N GLN A 79 -1.63 -8.10 11.09
CA GLN A 79 -1.57 -8.05 9.62
C GLN A 79 -2.80 -7.33 9.02
N ILE A 80 -4.01 -7.68 9.46
CA ILE A 80 -5.25 -7.05 8.98
C ILE A 80 -5.33 -5.61 9.47
N GLY A 81 -4.96 -5.35 10.72
CA GLY A 81 -4.88 -4.00 11.29
C GLY A 81 -3.99 -3.10 10.44
N ARG A 82 -2.78 -3.55 10.07
CA ARG A 82 -1.89 -2.81 9.17
C ARG A 82 -2.54 -2.48 7.83
N ALA A 83 -3.30 -3.42 7.25
CA ALA A 83 -4.04 -3.16 6.02
C ALA A 83 -5.11 -2.09 6.23
N LEU A 84 -5.88 -2.15 7.32
CA LEU A 84 -6.86 -1.11 7.70
C LEU A 84 -6.18 0.26 7.85
N PHE A 85 -5.07 0.37 8.58
CA PHE A 85 -4.31 1.61 8.72
C PHE A 85 -3.85 2.17 7.35
N TRP A 86 -3.42 1.29 6.43
CA TRP A 86 -3.08 1.69 5.07
C TRP A 86 -4.31 2.21 4.31
N ARG A 87 -5.48 1.56 4.40
CA ARG A 87 -6.69 2.05 3.72
C ARG A 87 -7.14 3.42 4.20
N LEU A 88 -7.08 3.66 5.51
CA LEU A 88 -7.56 4.90 6.10
C LEU A 88 -6.62 6.09 5.85
N TRP A 89 -5.31 5.86 5.93
CA TRP A 89 -4.30 6.95 5.97
C TRP A 89 -3.08 6.73 5.09
N GLY A 90 -3.06 5.66 4.30
CA GLY A 90 -1.96 5.32 3.41
C GLY A 90 -1.88 6.27 2.22
N VAL A 91 -0.66 6.69 1.92
CA VAL A 91 -0.30 7.46 0.73
C VAL A 91 1.02 6.94 0.21
N GLU A 92 1.06 6.57 -1.07
CA GLU A 92 2.32 6.33 -1.78
C GLU A 92 2.77 7.64 -2.44
N LEU A 93 3.95 8.11 -2.06
CA LEU A 93 4.56 9.33 -2.56
C LEU A 93 5.71 8.96 -3.50
N ILE A 94 5.66 9.49 -4.72
CA ILE A 94 6.69 9.33 -5.73
C ILE A 94 7.20 10.73 -6.05
N ARG A 95 8.50 10.99 -5.85
CA ARG A 95 9.09 12.31 -6.05
C ARG A 95 10.31 12.21 -6.95
N PHE A 96 10.36 13.04 -7.97
CA PHE A 96 11.55 13.29 -8.77
C PHE A 96 12.23 14.58 -8.29
N SER A 97 13.54 14.52 -8.15
CA SER A 97 14.46 15.65 -7.92
C SER A 97 15.70 15.45 -8.79
N GLU A 98 16.63 16.41 -8.79
CA GLU A 98 17.88 16.35 -9.57
C GLU A 98 18.55 14.96 -9.52
N GLY A 99 18.47 14.22 -10.62
CA GLY A 99 19.06 12.88 -10.77
C GLY A 99 18.47 11.75 -9.91
N GLN A 100 17.40 12.00 -9.14
CA GLN A 100 16.88 11.02 -8.16
C GLN A 100 15.36 10.83 -8.22
N LEU A 101 14.94 9.58 -8.00
CA LEU A 101 13.57 9.16 -7.73
C LEU A 101 13.45 8.68 -6.28
N SER A 102 12.62 9.36 -5.49
CA SER A 102 12.24 8.92 -4.15
C SER A 102 10.86 8.27 -4.16
N VAL A 103 10.74 7.07 -3.61
CA VAL A 103 9.45 6.40 -3.35
C VAL A 103 9.27 6.23 -1.85
N LYS A 104 8.16 6.72 -1.30
CA LYS A 104 7.81 6.58 0.12
C LYS A 104 6.36 6.13 0.27
N ARG A 105 6.16 4.97 0.89
CA ARG A 105 4.84 4.56 1.39
C ARG A 105 4.67 5.10 2.80
N SER A 106 3.69 5.98 2.97
CA SER A 106 3.48 6.78 4.18
C SER A 106 2.13 6.46 4.80
N ILE A 107 2.07 6.25 6.11
CA ILE A 107 0.84 6.18 6.91
C ILE A 107 0.91 7.32 7.92
N LYS A 108 -0.02 8.28 7.85
CA LYS A 108 -0.02 9.50 8.70
C LYS A 108 1.33 10.24 8.75
N GLY A 109 2.10 10.23 7.65
CA GLY A 109 3.41 10.89 7.56
C GLY A 109 4.62 9.99 7.87
N TYR A 110 4.42 8.85 8.52
CA TYR A 110 5.47 7.88 8.84
C TYR A 110 5.66 6.88 7.71
N GLY A 111 6.90 6.58 7.36
CA GLY A 111 7.21 5.60 6.31
C GLY A 111 8.65 5.66 5.86
N LYS A 112 9.19 4.51 5.41
CA LYS A 112 10.54 4.44 4.86
C LYS A 112 10.54 5.01 3.44
N ARG A 113 11.40 6.00 3.20
CA ARG A 113 11.73 6.50 1.86
C ARG A 113 12.83 5.61 1.27
N LYS A 114 12.70 5.27 -0.01
CA LYS A 114 13.75 4.64 -0.81
C LYS A 114 14.07 5.55 -1.98
N ASP A 115 15.35 5.83 -2.15
CA ASP A 115 15.85 6.71 -3.20
C ASP A 115 16.59 5.87 -4.26
N TYR A 116 16.40 6.24 -5.52
CA TYR A 116 16.93 5.55 -6.69
C TYR A 116 17.55 6.59 -7.63
N PHE A 117 18.75 6.35 -8.13
CA PHE A 117 19.37 7.21 -9.14
C PHE A 117 18.70 7.01 -10.49
N LEU A 118 18.26 8.10 -11.13
CA LEU A 118 17.49 8.04 -12.38
C LEU A 118 18.28 7.40 -13.53
N ASP A 119 19.60 7.56 -13.55
CA ASP A 119 20.50 6.97 -14.55
C ASP A 119 20.49 5.43 -14.54
N ASN A 120 20.18 4.85 -13.37
CA ASN A 120 20.15 3.41 -13.17
C ASN A 120 18.74 2.82 -13.24
N ILE A 121 17.75 3.63 -13.64
CA ILE A 121 16.35 3.22 -13.77
C ILE A 121 16.02 2.94 -15.23
N ALA A 122 15.60 1.70 -15.50
CA ALA A 122 15.02 1.33 -16.79
C ALA A 122 13.64 1.99 -16.98
N GLN A 123 13.05 1.82 -18.16
CA GLN A 123 11.71 2.32 -18.44
C GLN A 123 10.65 1.79 -17.46
N PHE A 124 9.65 2.63 -17.17
CA PHE A 124 8.47 2.25 -16.40
C PHE A 124 7.52 1.42 -17.27
N GLU A 125 7.20 0.22 -16.79
CA GLU A 125 6.34 -0.73 -17.46
C GLU A 125 5.04 -0.94 -16.67
N VAL A 126 3.91 -1.03 -17.38
CA VAL A 126 2.64 -1.37 -16.76
C VAL A 126 2.56 -2.87 -16.55
N VAL A 127 2.24 -3.29 -15.33
CA VAL A 127 2.02 -4.71 -15.02
C VAL A 127 0.65 -5.12 -15.54
N GLU A 128 0.61 -5.88 -16.63
CA GLU A 128 -0.60 -6.54 -17.06
C GLU A 128 -0.97 -7.65 -16.07
N ARG A 129 -2.25 -7.68 -15.68
CA ARG A 129 -2.77 -8.71 -14.78
C ARG A 129 -3.60 -9.69 -15.56
N ALA A 130 -3.33 -10.98 -15.36
CA ALA A 130 -4.21 -12.03 -15.82
C ALA A 130 -5.46 -12.05 -14.92
N PRO A 131 -6.67 -11.70 -15.44
CA PRO A 131 -7.88 -11.46 -14.65
C PRO A 131 -8.43 -12.69 -13.90
N ARG A 132 -7.80 -13.87 -14.08
CA ARG A 132 -8.17 -15.12 -13.40
C ARG A 132 -7.00 -15.75 -12.62
N SER A 133 -5.88 -15.06 -12.47
CA SER A 133 -4.79 -15.57 -11.65
C SER A 133 -5.13 -15.40 -10.17
N ILE A 134 -4.88 -16.44 -9.37
CA ILE A 134 -5.08 -16.41 -7.92
C ILE A 134 -4.29 -15.27 -7.28
N VAL A 135 -3.09 -14.99 -7.81
CA VAL A 135 -2.24 -13.87 -7.39
C VAL A 135 -2.94 -12.53 -7.61
N THR A 136 -3.55 -12.30 -8.77
CA THR A 136 -4.31 -11.06 -9.05
C THR A 136 -5.47 -10.89 -8.08
N VAL A 137 -6.23 -11.96 -7.81
CA VAL A 137 -7.36 -11.91 -6.87
C VAL A 137 -6.87 -11.57 -5.45
N MET A 138 -5.76 -12.14 -5.01
CA MET A 138 -5.17 -11.81 -3.72
C MET A 138 -4.66 -10.36 -3.67
N GLU A 139 -3.97 -9.90 -4.70
CA GLU A 139 -3.46 -8.53 -4.77
C GLU A 139 -4.56 -7.47 -4.83
N ASP A 140 -5.73 -7.80 -5.41
CA ASP A 140 -6.89 -6.91 -5.49
C ASP A 140 -7.77 -6.91 -4.25
N SER A 141 -7.52 -7.86 -3.34
CA SER A 141 -8.26 -7.94 -2.11
C SER A 141 -8.03 -6.68 -1.26
N PHE A 142 -9.12 -6.12 -0.71
CA PHE A 142 -9.05 -4.85 0.03
C PHE A 142 -8.26 -4.98 1.35
N TRP A 143 -8.08 -6.19 1.86
CA TRP A 143 -7.27 -6.50 3.04
C TRP A 143 -5.78 -6.75 2.73
N VAL A 144 -5.34 -6.62 1.47
CA VAL A 144 -3.94 -6.74 1.06
C VAL A 144 -3.37 -5.36 0.74
N VAL A 145 -2.14 -5.11 1.19
CA VAL A 145 -1.34 -3.91 0.86
C VAL A 145 -0.26 -4.32 -0.13
N GLY A 146 -0.58 -4.22 -1.41
CA GLY A 146 0.29 -4.64 -2.50
C GLY A 146 -0.40 -4.39 -3.84
N GLY A 147 0.02 -5.10 -4.88
CA GLY A 147 -0.62 -4.98 -6.17
C GLY A 147 -0.18 -3.73 -6.92
N GLU A 148 1.12 -3.52 -6.95
CA GLU A 148 1.80 -2.50 -7.75
C GLU A 148 1.50 -2.70 -9.24
N ARG A 149 1.17 -1.60 -9.93
CA ARG A 149 0.72 -1.63 -11.33
C ARG A 149 1.74 -1.07 -12.28
N ILE A 150 2.79 -0.44 -11.77
CA ILE A 150 3.92 0.05 -12.54
C ILE A 150 5.19 -0.52 -11.92
N VAL A 151 6.06 -1.06 -12.76
CA VAL A 151 7.35 -1.60 -12.35
C VAL A 151 8.45 -0.93 -13.15
N PHE A 152 9.58 -0.68 -12.50
CA PHE A 152 10.83 -0.31 -13.17
C PHE A 152 11.96 -1.19 -12.66
N GLU A 153 12.99 -1.38 -13.48
CA GLU A 153 14.20 -2.07 -13.07
C GLU A 153 15.23 -1.07 -12.54
N TYR A 154 15.85 -1.41 -11.41
CA TYR A 154 16.95 -0.67 -10.81
C TYR A 154 18.05 -1.65 -10.40
N LEU A 155 19.22 -1.56 -11.04
CA LEU A 155 20.37 -2.42 -10.78
C LEU A 155 20.00 -3.93 -10.76
N GLY A 156 19.24 -4.39 -11.76
CA GLY A 156 18.80 -5.79 -11.87
C GLY A 156 17.62 -6.18 -10.96
N LYS A 157 17.06 -5.25 -10.17
CA LYS A 157 15.91 -5.50 -9.28
C LYS A 157 14.66 -4.79 -9.78
N LYS A 158 13.55 -5.52 -9.84
CA LYS A 158 12.23 -4.95 -10.14
C LYS A 158 11.66 -4.23 -8.91
N VAL A 159 11.27 -2.97 -9.09
CA VAL A 159 10.66 -2.13 -8.07
C VAL A 159 9.26 -1.74 -8.53
N GLY A 160 8.25 -2.07 -7.72
CA GLY A 160 6.85 -1.75 -7.99
C GLY A 160 6.37 -0.47 -7.32
N VAL A 161 5.54 0.30 -8.03
CA VAL A 161 4.80 1.47 -7.55
C VAL A 161 3.38 1.48 -8.11
N GLY A 162 2.53 2.39 -7.63
CA GLY A 162 1.16 2.52 -8.09
C GLY A 162 0.28 1.42 -7.50
N LEU A 163 0.13 1.41 -6.18
CA LEU A 163 -0.68 0.40 -5.50
C LEU A 163 -2.15 0.40 -5.96
N GLN A 164 -2.59 -0.75 -6.48
CA GLN A 164 -3.97 -1.07 -6.84
C GLN A 164 -4.66 -0.01 -7.70
N ILE A 165 -3.93 0.69 -8.56
CA ILE A 165 -4.49 1.61 -9.56
C ILE A 165 -5.17 0.83 -10.67
N ASN A 166 -6.26 1.38 -11.22
CA ASN A 166 -6.94 0.72 -12.33
C ASN A 166 -6.07 0.75 -13.61
N ALA A 167 -6.48 0.05 -14.66
CA ALA A 167 -5.67 -0.04 -15.89
C ALA A 167 -5.50 1.32 -16.60
N GLU A 168 -6.49 2.19 -16.56
CA GLU A 168 -6.44 3.53 -17.16
C GLU A 168 -5.49 4.44 -16.38
N GLU A 169 -5.64 4.48 -15.06
CA GLU A 169 -4.77 5.19 -14.12
C GLU A 169 -3.32 4.71 -14.26
N ALA A 170 -3.09 3.40 -14.43
CA ALA A 170 -1.76 2.84 -14.62
C ALA A 170 -1.07 3.35 -15.89
N LYS A 171 -1.79 3.39 -17.02
CA LYS A 171 -1.27 3.91 -18.28
C LYS A 171 -0.94 5.40 -18.16
N GLN A 172 -1.87 6.18 -17.64
CA GLN A 172 -1.70 7.62 -17.45
C GLN A 172 -0.55 7.97 -16.48
N LEU A 173 -0.45 7.22 -15.37
CA LEU A 173 0.63 7.40 -14.41
C LEU A 173 1.98 7.01 -15.02
N ARG A 174 2.06 5.90 -15.78
CA ARG A 174 3.28 5.51 -16.51
C ARG A 174 3.75 6.63 -17.44
N ASP A 175 2.85 7.21 -18.23
CA ASP A 175 3.17 8.30 -19.14
C ASP A 175 3.70 9.54 -18.39
N LEU A 176 3.07 9.86 -17.25
CA LEU A 176 3.52 10.96 -16.39
C LEU A 176 4.92 10.68 -15.80
N LEU A 177 5.17 9.47 -15.30
CA LEU A 177 6.45 9.06 -14.72
C LEU A 177 7.58 9.13 -15.76
N GLU A 178 7.35 8.61 -16.97
CA GLU A 178 8.34 8.69 -18.06
C GLU A 178 8.63 10.13 -18.48
N LYS A 179 7.59 10.97 -18.57
CA LYS A 179 7.76 12.39 -18.89
C LYS A 179 8.60 13.11 -17.83
N GLN A 180 8.38 12.81 -16.54
CA GLN A 180 9.18 13.41 -15.48
C GLN A 180 10.59 12.85 -15.43
N ARG A 181 10.78 11.53 -15.62
CA ARG A 181 12.11 10.91 -15.69
C ARG A 181 13.01 11.62 -16.69
N LYS A 182 12.56 11.80 -17.93
CA LYS A 182 13.32 12.50 -18.98
C LYS A 182 13.63 13.96 -18.69
N LYS A 183 12.92 14.59 -17.76
CA LYS A 183 13.12 16.00 -17.39
C LYS A 183 14.18 16.14 -16.29
N PHE A 184 14.35 15.12 -15.45
CA PHE A 184 15.19 15.17 -14.24
C PHE A 184 16.44 14.28 -14.33
N VAL A 185 16.55 13.45 -15.37
CA VAL A 185 17.82 12.92 -15.91
C VAL A 185 18.54 14.07 -16.62
#